data_AF-R7GPG6-F1
#
_entry.id   AF-R7GPG6-F1
#
_cell.length_a   1.000
_cell.length_b   1.000
_cell.length_c   1.000
_cell.angle_alpha   90.00
_cell.angle_beta   90.00
_cell.angle_gamma   90.00
#
_symmetry.space_group_name_H-M   'P 1'
#
loop_
_entity.id
_entity.type
_entity.pdbx_description
1 polymer ?
#
loop_
_entity_poly.entity_id
_entity_poly.type
_entity_poly.pdbx_seq_one_letter_code
_entity_poly.pdbx_strand_id
1 'polypeptide(L)'
;MTINPNNGQMLMTSIPRDYYVKLANCGKKDKLTHSALYGGTENSIKTIEDFLDINIDFYARVDFQSVIQLVDALGGIDIYSDKAFIPYTDHGIKIPKGNVHMNGRMALAFARERYTYQSGDQHRTENQQAVLQAIIKKAASPKILTNYSEILDSIKDTFTTNMPSSSIRALVNKQLDDNIKWDFQKSFLKGEGVMQTGGYSMPKTRLWYSIPDEDSIELNSKYINAMCDGKKIDTEKKIFDVEKAEQEAKEAEKKTN
;
A
#
# COMPACT_ATOMS: atom_id res chain seq x y z
N MET A 1 0.59 5.18 -1.40
CA MET A 1 1.37 4.72 -2.55
C MET A 1 2.03 5.93 -3.17
N THR A 2 3.28 5.82 -3.60
CA THR A 2 3.97 6.87 -4.36
C THR A 2 4.19 6.34 -5.78
N ILE A 3 3.73 7.08 -6.79
CA ILE A 3 3.73 6.62 -8.19
C ILE A 3 4.52 7.63 -9.01
N ASN A 4 5.57 7.16 -9.67
CA ASN A 4 6.34 7.96 -10.59
C ASN A 4 6.25 7.36 -12.01
N PRO A 5 5.35 7.87 -12.86
CA PRO A 5 5.15 7.32 -14.19
C PRO A 5 6.27 7.69 -15.17
N ASN A 6 7.15 8.65 -14.83
CA ASN A 6 8.25 9.05 -15.71
C ASN A 6 9.42 8.06 -15.67
N ASN A 7 9.68 7.46 -14.50
CA ASN A 7 10.73 6.46 -14.34
C ASN A 7 10.18 5.02 -14.19
N GLY A 8 8.85 4.87 -14.25
CA GLY A 8 8.14 3.59 -14.22
C GLY A 8 8.16 2.91 -12.86
N GLN A 9 8.25 3.65 -11.76
CA GLN A 9 8.35 3.07 -10.42
C GLN A 9 7.10 3.36 -9.56
N MET A 10 6.72 2.38 -8.74
CA MET A 10 5.70 2.53 -7.70
C MET A 10 6.23 2.06 -6.35
N LEU A 11 6.01 2.83 -5.29
CA LEU A 11 6.27 2.45 -3.91
C LEU A 11 4.97 2.21 -3.14
N MET A 12 4.84 1.01 -2.58
CA MET A 12 3.80 0.66 -1.63
C MET A 12 4.37 0.74 -0.21
N THR A 13 4.09 1.83 0.47
CA THR A 13 4.43 2.03 1.88
C THR A 13 3.26 1.62 2.76
N SER A 14 3.44 0.60 3.60
CA SER A 14 2.43 0.10 4.51
C SER A 14 2.65 0.61 5.93
N ILE A 15 1.61 1.22 6.50
CA ILE A 15 1.60 1.74 7.87
C ILE A 15 0.73 0.81 8.73
N PRO A 16 1.25 0.26 9.84
CA PRO A 16 0.46 -0.57 10.73
C PRO A 16 -0.74 0.19 11.31
N ARG A 17 -1.92 -0.41 11.24
CA ARG A 17 -3.18 0.21 11.70
C ARG A 17 -3.19 0.57 13.21
N ASP A 18 -2.39 -0.15 14.00
CA ASP A 18 -2.31 -0.04 15.46
C ASP A 18 -1.25 0.98 15.92
N TYR A 19 -0.65 1.73 14.99
CA TYR A 19 0.32 2.78 15.27
C TYR A 19 -0.18 3.83 16.26
N TYR A 20 0.59 4.08 17.32
CA TYR A 20 0.27 5.04 18.37
C TYR A 20 0.72 6.45 17.99
N VAL A 21 -0.13 7.14 17.22
CA VAL A 21 0.17 8.42 16.57
C VAL A 21 -0.72 9.53 17.08
N LYS A 22 -0.28 10.78 16.91
CA LYS A 22 -1.07 11.96 17.24
C LYS A 22 -2.14 12.16 16.16
N LEU A 23 -3.42 12.10 16.54
CA LEU A 23 -4.54 12.33 15.62
C LEU A 23 -4.61 13.82 15.27
N ALA A 24 -4.77 14.15 13.98
CA ALA A 24 -4.72 15.54 13.51
C ALA A 24 -5.85 16.41 14.08
N ASN A 25 -7.08 15.88 14.14
CA ASN A 25 -8.25 16.64 14.59
C ASN A 25 -8.21 17.10 16.06
N CYS A 26 -7.52 16.37 16.94
CA CYS A 26 -7.56 16.64 18.39
C CYS A 26 -6.18 16.72 19.06
N GLY A 27 -5.11 16.38 18.35
CA GLY A 27 -3.76 16.39 18.86
C GLY A 27 -3.46 15.39 19.98
N LYS A 28 -4.35 14.41 20.22
CA LYS A 28 -4.16 13.34 21.20
C LYS A 28 -3.63 12.08 20.51
N LYS A 29 -2.93 11.22 21.27
CA LYS A 29 -2.41 9.96 20.71
C LYS A 29 -3.47 8.86 20.74
N ASP A 30 -3.52 8.07 19.67
CA ASP A 30 -4.35 6.88 19.55
C ASP A 30 -3.83 5.98 18.43
N LYS A 31 -4.50 4.85 18.22
CA LYS A 31 -4.28 4.01 17.03
C LYS A 31 -4.63 4.78 15.76
N LEU A 32 -3.80 4.65 14.73
CA LEU A 32 -4.07 5.21 13.41
C LEU A 32 -5.45 4.78 12.87
N THR A 33 -5.85 3.52 13.09
CA THR A 33 -7.17 3.02 12.65
C THR A 33 -8.37 3.76 13.25
N HIS A 34 -8.20 4.44 14.38
CA HIS A 34 -9.26 5.25 14.99
C HIS A 34 -9.36 6.65 14.39
N SER A 35 -8.36 7.10 13.65
CA SER A 35 -8.34 8.45 13.05
C SER A 35 -9.59 8.70 12.19
N ALA A 36 -10.00 7.71 11.38
CA ALA A 36 -11.18 7.79 10.54
C ALA A 36 -12.51 7.91 11.30
N LEU A 37 -12.57 7.51 12.58
CA LEU A 37 -13.76 7.69 13.42
C LEU A 37 -14.02 9.17 13.74
N TYR A 38 -12.97 9.99 13.66
CA TYR A 38 -13.02 11.41 14.02
C TYR A 38 -12.73 12.27 12.80
N GLY A 39 -13.75 12.68 12.06
CA GLY A 39 -13.58 13.51 10.86
C GLY A 39 -13.34 12.73 9.57
N GLY A 40 -13.54 11.41 9.58
CA GLY A 40 -13.54 10.59 8.36
C GLY A 40 -12.17 10.45 7.71
N THR A 41 -12.18 10.23 6.41
CA THR A 41 -10.96 10.00 5.60
C THR A 41 -9.98 11.17 5.67
N GLU A 42 -10.47 12.40 5.70
CA GLU A 42 -9.63 13.61 5.76
C GLU A 42 -8.77 13.66 7.02
N ASN A 43 -9.30 13.24 8.18
CA ASN A 43 -8.49 13.18 9.40
C ASN A 43 -7.40 12.11 9.31
N SER A 44 -7.67 10.98 8.66
CA SER A 44 -6.65 9.94 8.44
C SER A 44 -5.54 10.42 7.51
N ILE A 45 -5.90 11.09 6.42
CA ILE A 45 -4.95 11.73 5.50
C ILE A 45 -4.08 12.69 6.29
N LYS A 46 -4.69 13.67 6.98
CA LYS A 46 -3.94 14.68 7.71
C LYS A 46 -3.06 14.10 8.83
N THR A 47 -3.56 13.08 9.52
CA THR A 47 -2.78 12.35 10.53
C THR A 47 -1.54 11.69 9.93
N ILE A 48 -1.64 11.12 8.72
CA ILE A 48 -0.51 10.48 8.03
C ILE A 48 0.47 11.53 7.49
N GLU A 49 -0.04 12.60 6.89
CA GLU A 49 0.77 13.73 6.40
C GLU A 49 1.61 14.33 7.54
N ASP A 50 0.96 14.67 8.66
CA ASP A 50 1.65 15.24 9.82
C ASP A 50 2.62 14.25 10.48
N PHE A 51 2.33 12.95 10.41
CA PHE A 51 3.16 11.90 11.01
C PHE A 51 4.42 11.57 10.17
N LEU A 52 4.30 11.59 8.84
CA LEU A 52 5.41 11.25 7.93
C LEU A 52 6.12 12.47 7.34
N ASP A 53 5.58 13.68 7.55
CA ASP A 53 6.01 14.93 6.92
C ASP A 53 6.02 14.82 5.39
N ILE A 54 4.86 14.45 4.84
CA ILE A 54 4.61 14.28 3.40
C ILE A 54 3.29 14.93 3.02
N ASN A 55 3.10 15.14 1.71
CA ASN A 55 1.80 15.50 1.13
C ASN A 55 1.17 14.28 0.44
N ILE A 56 -0.14 14.10 0.61
CA ILE A 56 -0.91 13.07 -0.09
C ILE A 56 -1.78 13.74 -1.14
N ASP A 57 -1.46 13.53 -2.42
CA ASP A 57 -2.20 14.17 -3.52
C ASP A 57 -3.65 13.69 -3.61
N PHE A 58 -3.84 12.37 -3.50
CA PHE A 58 -5.12 11.71 -3.69
C PHE A 58 -5.31 10.54 -2.74
N TYR A 59 -6.57 10.18 -2.48
CA TYR A 59 -6.95 8.99 -1.73
C TYR A 59 -7.87 8.08 -2.55
N ALA A 60 -7.86 6.81 -2.21
CA ALA A 60 -8.91 5.86 -2.53
C ALA A 60 -9.34 5.15 -1.25
N ARG A 61 -10.63 5.20 -0.92
CA ARG A 61 -11.25 4.48 0.19
C ARG A 61 -12.09 3.35 -0.36
N VAL A 62 -11.78 2.15 0.10
CA VAL A 62 -12.44 0.90 -0.29
C VAL A 62 -12.91 0.14 0.95
N ASP A 63 -13.95 -0.66 0.78
CA ASP A 63 -14.37 -1.67 1.73
C ASP A 63 -14.20 -3.08 1.13
N PHE A 64 -14.73 -4.09 1.81
CA PHE A 64 -14.64 -5.47 1.37
C PHE A 64 -15.39 -5.74 0.06
N GLN A 65 -16.54 -5.10 -0.13
CA GLN A 65 -17.34 -5.26 -1.33
C GLN A 65 -16.65 -4.60 -2.53
N SER A 66 -16.00 -3.44 -2.33
CA SER A 66 -15.20 -2.79 -3.38
C SER A 66 -14.11 -3.71 -3.90
N VAL A 67 -13.37 -4.40 -3.01
CA VAL A 67 -12.29 -5.32 -3.41
C VAL A 67 -12.85 -6.47 -4.24
N ILE A 68 -13.97 -7.07 -3.82
CA ILE A 68 -14.61 -8.16 -4.56
C ILE A 68 -15.00 -7.70 -5.96
N GLN A 69 -15.76 -6.61 -6.05
CA GLN A 69 -16.31 -6.11 -7.30
C GLN A 69 -15.21 -5.61 -8.26
N LEU A 70 -14.18 -4.95 -7.75
CA LEU A 70 -13.04 -4.51 -8.57
C LEU A 70 -12.32 -5.71 -9.18
N VAL A 71 -12.00 -6.74 -8.38
CA VAL A 71 -11.29 -7.92 -8.88
C VAL A 71 -12.16 -8.70 -9.88
N ASP A 72 -13.46 -8.83 -9.61
CA ASP A 72 -14.38 -9.52 -10.52
C ASP A 72 -14.57 -8.74 -11.84
N ALA A 73 -14.67 -7.41 -11.78
CA ALA A 73 -14.76 -6.55 -12.98
C ALA A 73 -13.48 -6.61 -13.84
N LEU A 74 -12.33 -6.87 -13.22
CA LEU A 74 -11.07 -7.12 -13.91
C LEU A 74 -10.97 -8.55 -14.48
N GLY A 75 -11.94 -9.42 -14.21
CA GLY A 75 -11.92 -10.83 -14.61
C GLY A 75 -10.91 -11.66 -13.81
N GLY A 76 -10.74 -11.35 -12.53
CA GLY A 76 -9.80 -12.01 -11.62
C GLY A 76 -8.36 -11.53 -11.73
N ILE A 77 -7.55 -11.91 -10.74
CA ILE A 77 -6.13 -11.54 -10.60
C ILE A 77 -5.27 -12.77 -10.34
N ASP A 78 -4.00 -12.71 -10.76
CA ASP A 78 -3.05 -13.81 -10.59
C ASP A 78 -2.06 -13.49 -9.47
N ILE A 79 -1.98 -14.36 -8.46
CA ILE A 79 -1.15 -14.18 -7.27
C ILE A 79 -0.42 -15.48 -6.93
N TYR A 80 0.83 -15.37 -6.49
CA TYR A 80 1.56 -16.50 -5.91
C TYR A 80 1.23 -16.64 -4.42
N SER A 81 0.76 -17.82 -4.01
CA SER A 81 0.59 -18.20 -2.61
C SER A 81 1.74 -19.12 -2.18
N ASP A 82 2.41 -18.78 -1.09
CA ASP A 82 3.57 -19.48 -0.56
C ASP A 82 3.24 -20.82 0.14
N LYS A 83 1.99 -20.99 0.60
CA LYS A 83 1.47 -22.21 1.22
C LYS A 83 -0.01 -22.42 0.90
N ALA A 84 -0.46 -23.67 1.03
CA ALA A 84 -1.88 -23.99 0.96
C ALA A 84 -2.55 -23.72 2.31
N PHE A 85 -3.75 -23.13 2.31
CA PHE A 85 -4.52 -22.88 3.53
C PHE A 85 -6.03 -22.69 3.26
N ILE A 86 -6.80 -22.73 4.34
CA ILE A 86 -8.21 -22.33 4.38
C ILE A 86 -8.26 -20.99 5.13
N PRO A 87 -8.75 -19.90 4.52
CA PRO A 87 -8.85 -18.62 5.19
C PRO A 87 -9.74 -18.69 6.43
N TYR A 88 -9.30 -18.09 7.53
CA TYR A 88 -10.07 -17.99 8.77
C TYR A 88 -11.37 -17.20 8.57
N THR A 89 -11.36 -16.22 7.66
CA THR A 89 -12.51 -15.37 7.40
C THR A 89 -13.53 -16.00 6.45
N ASP A 90 -13.18 -17.10 5.79
CA ASP A 90 -14.06 -17.80 4.85
C ASP A 90 -13.63 -19.27 4.68
N HIS A 91 -14.23 -20.15 5.49
CA HIS A 91 -13.93 -21.58 5.49
C HIS A 91 -14.42 -22.32 4.23
N GLY A 92 -15.20 -21.66 3.37
CA GLY A 92 -15.65 -22.21 2.09
C GLY A 92 -14.59 -22.13 0.98
N ILE A 93 -13.48 -21.43 1.21
CA ILE A 93 -12.42 -21.20 0.22
C ILE A 93 -11.20 -22.04 0.58
N LYS A 94 -10.57 -22.63 -0.44
CA LYS A 94 -9.27 -23.29 -0.32
C LYS A 94 -8.28 -22.57 -1.22
N ILE A 95 -7.21 -22.04 -0.63
CA ILE A 95 -6.14 -21.39 -1.38
C ILE A 95 -5.01 -22.41 -1.55
N PRO A 96 -4.71 -22.87 -2.77
CA PRO A 96 -3.59 -23.77 -3.02
C PRO A 96 -2.26 -23.02 -2.97
N LYS A 97 -1.17 -23.74 -2.70
CA LYS A 97 0.20 -23.23 -2.87
C LYS A 97 0.51 -23.08 -4.37
N GLY A 98 1.24 -22.04 -4.75
CA GLY A 98 1.70 -21.78 -6.12
C GLY A 98 1.00 -20.58 -6.75
N ASN A 99 1.05 -20.48 -8.08
CA ASN A 99 0.33 -19.43 -8.82
C ASN A 99 -1.16 -19.75 -8.84
N VAL A 100 -1.98 -18.83 -8.33
CA VAL A 100 -3.43 -18.98 -8.20
C VAL A 100 -4.11 -17.83 -8.92
N HIS A 101 -5.05 -18.17 -9.81
CA HIS A 101 -6.00 -17.22 -10.35
C HIS A 101 -7.14 -17.04 -9.35
N MET A 102 -7.30 -15.83 -8.83
CA MET A 102 -8.24 -15.49 -7.77
C MET A 102 -9.36 -14.58 -8.29
N ASN A 103 -10.60 -14.96 -8.05
CA ASN A 103 -11.74 -14.05 -8.13
C ASN A 103 -11.79 -13.12 -6.90
N GLY A 104 -12.73 -12.17 -6.88
CA GLY A 104 -12.80 -11.16 -5.84
C GLY A 104 -13.00 -11.72 -4.44
N ARG A 105 -13.86 -12.73 -4.28
CA ARG A 105 -14.08 -13.40 -3.00
C ARG A 105 -12.79 -14.08 -2.48
N MET A 106 -12.07 -14.77 -3.36
CA MET A 106 -10.81 -15.44 -3.02
C MET A 106 -9.69 -14.44 -2.71
N ALA A 107 -9.58 -13.36 -3.50
CA ALA A 107 -8.62 -12.29 -3.28
C ALA A 107 -8.86 -11.57 -1.93
N LEU A 108 -10.12 -11.28 -1.59
CA LEU A 108 -10.47 -10.71 -0.29
C LEU A 108 -10.09 -11.65 0.86
N ALA A 109 -10.40 -12.94 0.75
CA ALA A 109 -10.07 -13.92 1.77
C ALA A 109 -8.55 -14.07 1.94
N PHE A 110 -7.79 -14.05 0.84
CA PHE A 110 -6.32 -14.05 0.84
C PHE A 110 -5.75 -12.82 1.57
N ALA A 111 -6.23 -11.62 1.24
CA ALA A 111 -5.78 -10.36 1.84
C ALA A 111 -6.11 -10.19 3.33
N ARG A 112 -7.04 -10.99 3.86
CA ARG A 112 -7.49 -10.93 5.26
C ARG A 112 -6.85 -11.97 6.16
N GLU A 113 -6.21 -12.98 5.58
CA GLU A 113 -5.63 -14.09 6.34
C GLU A 113 -4.39 -13.64 7.13
N ARG A 114 -4.31 -14.07 8.39
CA ARG A 114 -3.18 -13.81 9.28
C ARG A 114 -2.82 -14.98 10.20
N TYR A 115 -3.77 -15.85 10.52
CA TYR A 115 -3.64 -16.84 11.59
C TYR A 115 -2.89 -18.09 11.15
N THR A 116 -2.88 -18.38 9.84
CA THR A 116 -2.08 -19.48 9.29
C THR A 116 -0.57 -19.17 9.24
N TYR A 117 -0.16 -17.90 9.42
CA TYR A 117 1.22 -17.45 9.29
C TYR A 117 1.83 -17.11 10.65
N GLN A 118 3.07 -17.54 10.88
CA GLN A 118 3.80 -17.22 12.12
C GLN A 118 4.05 -15.71 12.26
N SER A 119 4.32 -15.03 11.14
CA SER A 119 4.50 -13.57 11.06
C SER A 119 3.18 -12.78 11.12
N GLY A 120 2.03 -13.46 11.21
CA GLY A 120 0.75 -12.86 11.55
C GLY A 120 0.34 -11.67 10.68
N ASP A 121 0.22 -10.50 11.30
CA ASP A 121 -0.23 -9.25 10.66
C ASP A 121 0.73 -8.74 9.58
N GLN A 122 2.03 -9.01 9.74
CA GLN A 122 3.03 -8.65 8.75
C GLN A 122 2.75 -9.38 7.43
N HIS A 123 2.52 -10.69 7.49
CA HIS A 123 2.23 -11.46 6.28
C HIS A 123 0.89 -11.09 5.66
N ARG A 124 -0.11 -10.75 6.48
CA ARG A 124 -1.36 -10.17 5.96
C ARG A 124 -1.09 -8.90 5.15
N THR A 125 -0.19 -8.04 5.62
CA THR A 125 0.19 -6.81 4.92
C THR A 125 0.93 -7.11 3.61
N GLU A 126 1.82 -8.11 3.60
CA GLU A 126 2.47 -8.63 2.38
C GLU A 126 1.43 -9.14 1.38
N ASN A 127 0.42 -9.89 1.84
CA ASN A 127 -0.69 -10.37 1.01
C ASN A 127 -1.55 -9.23 0.45
N GLN A 128 -1.81 -8.18 1.24
CA GLN A 128 -2.53 -6.99 0.77
C GLN A 128 -1.76 -6.27 -0.33
N GLN A 129 -0.43 -6.11 -0.19
CA GLN A 129 0.42 -5.54 -1.24
C GLN A 129 0.45 -6.43 -2.48
N ALA A 130 0.46 -7.76 -2.33
CA ALA A 130 0.40 -8.69 -3.45
C ALA A 130 -0.92 -8.57 -4.24
N VAL A 131 -2.06 -8.45 -3.53
CA VAL A 131 -3.38 -8.21 -4.14
C VAL A 131 -3.39 -6.88 -4.87
N LEU A 132 -2.94 -5.80 -4.23
CA LEU A 132 -2.89 -4.47 -4.85
C LEU A 132 -1.99 -4.45 -6.10
N GLN A 133 -0.82 -5.07 -6.02
CA GLN A 133 0.09 -5.21 -7.15
C GLN A 133 -0.54 -5.99 -8.31
N ALA A 134 -1.24 -7.09 -8.02
CA ALA A 134 -1.91 -7.88 -9.04
C ALA A 134 -3.08 -7.13 -9.69
N ILE A 135 -3.86 -6.37 -8.92
CA ILE A 135 -4.89 -5.46 -9.42
C ILE A 135 -4.28 -4.43 -10.37
N ILE A 136 -3.19 -3.76 -9.98
CA ILE A 136 -2.53 -2.74 -10.81
C ILE A 136 -2.01 -3.36 -12.11
N LYS A 137 -1.35 -4.53 -12.05
CA LYS A 137 -0.87 -5.25 -13.24
C LYS A 137 -2.00 -5.61 -14.19
N LYS A 138 -3.14 -6.06 -13.65
CA LYS A 138 -4.32 -6.40 -14.44
C LYS A 138 -4.94 -5.14 -15.06
N ALA A 139 -5.08 -4.07 -14.28
CA ALA A 139 -5.61 -2.79 -14.71
C ALA A 139 -4.75 -2.12 -15.80
N ALA A 140 -3.42 -2.27 -15.73
CA ALA A 140 -2.48 -1.77 -16.72
C ALA A 140 -2.34 -2.67 -17.98
N SER A 141 -3.12 -3.76 -18.09
CA SER A 141 -3.08 -4.61 -19.27
C SER A 141 -3.80 -3.95 -20.46
N PRO A 142 -3.32 -4.12 -21.70
CA PRO A 142 -3.93 -3.48 -22.88
C PRO A 142 -5.44 -3.73 -23.00
N LYS A 143 -5.89 -4.97 -22.73
CA LYS A 143 -7.31 -5.34 -22.77
C LYS A 143 -8.18 -4.56 -21.79
N ILE A 144 -7.65 -4.26 -20.61
CA ILE A 144 -8.37 -3.52 -19.58
C ILE A 144 -8.31 -2.02 -19.88
N LEU A 145 -7.16 -1.52 -20.31
CA LEU A 145 -6.98 -0.10 -20.64
C LEU A 145 -7.86 0.35 -21.81
N THR A 146 -8.11 -0.51 -22.81
CA THR A 146 -9.02 -0.17 -23.92
C THR A 146 -10.48 0.01 -23.47
N ASN A 147 -10.89 -0.62 -22.36
CA ASN A 147 -12.25 -0.59 -21.84
C ASN A 147 -12.33 0.04 -20.44
N TYR A 148 -11.34 0.86 -20.06
CA TYR A 148 -11.21 1.33 -18.68
C TYR A 148 -12.43 2.15 -18.21
N SER A 149 -13.09 2.87 -19.11
CA SER A 149 -14.28 3.68 -18.78
C SER A 149 -15.46 2.81 -18.37
N GLU A 150 -15.75 1.74 -19.11
CA GLU A 150 -16.84 0.80 -18.79
C GLU A 150 -16.57 0.09 -17.46
N ILE A 151 -15.32 -0.31 -17.23
CA ILE A 151 -14.91 -0.93 -15.98
C ILE A 151 -15.07 0.05 -14.84
N LEU A 152 -14.52 1.27 -14.96
CA LEU A 152 -14.61 2.30 -13.93
C LEU A 152 -16.07 2.64 -13.60
N ASP A 153 -16.92 2.77 -14.61
CA ASP A 153 -18.35 3.04 -14.44
C ASP A 153 -19.07 1.90 -13.72
N SER A 154 -18.69 0.65 -13.95
CA SER A 154 -19.27 -0.52 -13.29
C SER A 154 -18.94 -0.60 -11.79
N ILE A 155 -17.85 0.04 -11.36
CA ILE A 155 -17.36 -0.01 -9.97
C ILE A 155 -17.38 1.36 -9.26
N LYS A 156 -17.83 2.43 -9.90
CA LYS A 156 -17.72 3.81 -9.38
C LYS A 156 -18.41 4.02 -8.02
N ASP A 157 -19.51 3.31 -7.78
CA ASP A 157 -20.29 3.42 -6.54
C ASP A 157 -19.73 2.53 -5.42
N THR A 158 -18.63 1.82 -5.70
CA THR A 158 -18.06 0.83 -4.79
C THR A 158 -16.88 1.39 -4.01
N PHE A 159 -16.28 2.49 -4.44
CA PHE A 159 -15.15 3.14 -3.77
C PHE A 159 -15.30 4.66 -3.77
N THR A 160 -14.56 5.34 -2.90
CA THR A 160 -14.53 6.81 -2.87
C THR A 160 -13.13 7.30 -3.19
N THR A 161 -12.99 8.32 -4.03
CA THR A 161 -11.72 8.97 -4.34
C THR A 161 -11.91 10.46 -4.56
N ASN A 162 -10.89 11.25 -4.25
CA ASN A 162 -10.79 12.66 -4.67
C ASN A 162 -9.96 12.83 -5.95
N MET A 163 -9.46 11.75 -6.58
CA MET A 163 -8.71 11.83 -7.82
C MET A 163 -9.65 12.25 -8.96
N PRO A 164 -9.40 13.39 -9.64
CA PRO A 164 -10.22 13.81 -10.75
C PRO A 164 -10.18 12.80 -11.90
N SER A 165 -11.30 12.60 -12.59
CA SER A 165 -11.34 11.72 -13.76
C SER A 165 -10.35 12.12 -14.85
N SER A 166 -10.00 13.41 -14.96
CA SER A 166 -8.95 13.90 -15.86
C SER A 166 -7.56 13.34 -15.50
N SER A 167 -7.24 13.24 -14.21
CA SER A 167 -5.98 12.66 -13.73
C SER A 167 -5.92 11.15 -13.99
N ILE A 168 -7.04 10.44 -13.76
CA ILE A 168 -7.16 9.00 -14.10
C ILE A 168 -6.91 8.80 -15.60
N ARG A 169 -7.58 9.60 -16.45
CA ARG A 169 -7.39 9.56 -17.91
C ARG A 169 -5.96 9.85 -18.34
N ALA A 170 -5.33 10.86 -17.75
CA ALA A 170 -3.94 11.20 -18.05
C ALA A 170 -2.99 10.03 -17.74
N LEU A 171 -3.19 9.35 -16.61
CA LEU A 171 -2.39 8.17 -16.25
C LEU A 171 -2.64 6.99 -17.19
N VAL A 172 -3.90 6.72 -17.56
CA VAL A 172 -4.28 5.68 -18.53
C VAL A 172 -3.65 5.93 -19.90
N ASN A 173 -3.76 7.16 -20.41
CA ASN A 173 -3.17 7.53 -21.69
C ASN A 173 -1.64 7.39 -21.65
N LYS A 174 -0.99 7.89 -20.60
CA LYS A 174 0.45 7.75 -20.45
C LYS A 174 0.88 6.27 -20.39
N GLN A 175 0.11 5.41 -19.73
CA GLN A 175 0.36 3.97 -19.73
C GLN A 175 0.25 3.34 -21.12
N LEU A 176 -0.75 3.76 -21.92
CA LEU A 176 -0.97 3.27 -23.29
C LEU A 176 0.14 3.75 -24.24
N ASP A 177 0.51 5.02 -24.16
CA ASP A 177 1.49 5.66 -25.03
C ASP A 177 2.91 5.13 -24.76
N ASP A 178 3.31 5.06 -23.49
CA ASP A 178 4.68 4.71 -23.10
C ASP A 178 4.87 3.21 -22.84
N ASN A 179 3.79 2.42 -22.75
CA ASN A 179 3.80 1.00 -22.37
C ASN A 179 4.64 0.74 -21.09
N ILE A 180 4.44 1.61 -20.08
CA ILE A 180 5.26 1.66 -18.88
C ILE A 180 5.37 0.28 -18.24
N LYS A 181 6.62 -0.14 -17.96
CA LYS A 181 6.91 -1.32 -17.16
C LYS A 181 7.10 -0.90 -15.71
N TRP A 182 6.11 -1.23 -14.88
CA TRP A 182 6.12 -0.87 -13.47
C TRP A 182 7.09 -1.71 -12.66
N ASP A 183 8.08 -1.06 -12.09
CA ASP A 183 8.91 -1.56 -10.99
C ASP A 183 8.21 -1.30 -9.66
N PHE A 184 7.92 -2.37 -8.92
CA PHE A 184 7.16 -2.31 -7.66
C PHE A 184 8.10 -2.44 -6.47
N GLN A 185 8.22 -1.35 -5.73
CA GLN A 185 8.94 -1.25 -4.48
C GLN A 185 7.96 -1.39 -3.30
N LYS A 186 8.41 -2.02 -2.22
CA LYS A 186 7.58 -2.26 -1.03
C LYS A 186 8.34 -1.80 0.20
N SER A 187 7.64 -1.11 1.08
CA SER A 187 8.21 -0.74 2.37
C SER A 187 7.16 -0.86 3.47
N PHE A 188 7.63 -1.14 4.68
CA PHE A 188 6.81 -1.35 5.86
C PHE A 188 7.37 -0.47 6.96
N LEU A 189 6.52 0.35 7.58
CA LEU A 189 6.93 1.04 8.78
C LEU A 189 6.94 0.04 9.94
N LYS A 190 8.02 0.05 10.72
CA LYS A 190 8.26 -0.85 11.85
C LYS A 190 7.87 -0.20 13.17
N GLY A 191 7.59 -1.03 14.16
CA GLY A 191 7.31 -0.54 15.50
C GLY A 191 7.27 -1.67 16.51
N GLU A 192 7.30 -1.30 17.78
CA GLU A 192 7.26 -2.23 18.90
C GLU A 192 5.83 -2.38 19.42
N GLY A 193 5.40 -3.63 19.60
CA GLY A 193 4.08 -3.94 20.11
C GLY A 193 3.99 -3.83 21.64
N VAL A 194 3.05 -3.02 22.14
CA VAL A 194 2.84 -2.83 23.59
C VAL A 194 1.37 -2.92 23.96
N MET A 195 1.07 -3.54 25.11
CA MET A 195 -0.27 -3.51 25.72
C MET A 195 -0.37 -2.39 26.74
N GLN A 196 -1.05 -1.30 26.39
CA GLN A 196 -1.19 -0.11 27.25
C GLN A 196 -2.61 0.46 27.26
N THR A 197 -2.88 1.38 28.20
CA THR A 197 -4.06 2.25 28.22
C THR A 197 -3.69 3.65 27.67
N GLY A 198 -4.63 4.59 27.63
CA GLY A 198 -4.33 6.00 27.35
C GLY A 198 -4.55 6.47 25.91
N GLY A 199 -5.02 5.61 25.00
CA GLY A 199 -5.46 6.04 23.67
C GLY A 199 -6.74 6.88 23.73
N TYR A 200 -6.82 7.90 22.87
CA TYR A 200 -7.91 8.89 22.88
C TYR A 200 -9.32 8.27 22.83
N SER A 201 -9.56 7.29 21.96
CA SER A 201 -10.88 6.67 21.78
C SER A 201 -11.32 5.83 22.97
N MET A 202 -10.36 5.17 23.63
CA MET A 202 -10.62 4.17 24.67
C MET A 202 -9.62 4.32 25.82
N PRO A 203 -9.64 5.44 26.55
CA PRO A 203 -8.55 5.83 27.45
C PRO A 203 -8.35 4.86 28.62
N LYS A 204 -9.41 4.18 29.06
CA LYS A 204 -9.39 3.22 30.18
C LYS A 204 -9.23 1.76 29.75
N THR A 205 -9.22 1.48 28.45
CA THR A 205 -9.15 0.11 27.94
C THR A 205 -7.72 -0.23 27.58
N ARG A 206 -7.25 -1.38 28.07
CA ARG A 206 -5.92 -1.89 27.71
C ARG A 206 -5.99 -2.50 26.31
N LEU A 207 -5.33 -1.87 25.35
CA LEU A 207 -5.30 -2.29 23.95
C LEU A 207 -3.86 -2.53 23.51
N TRP A 208 -3.71 -3.31 22.43
CA TRP A 208 -2.45 -3.48 21.73
C TRP A 208 -2.17 -2.27 20.87
N TYR A 209 -1.06 -1.58 21.07
CA TYR A 209 -0.57 -0.49 20.23
C TYR A 209 0.78 -0.89 19.62
N SER A 210 1.11 -0.28 18.50
CA SER A 210 2.46 -0.33 17.94
C SER A 210 3.11 1.03 18.13
N ILE A 211 4.15 1.09 18.95
CA ILE A 211 4.98 2.27 19.15
C ILE A 211 5.88 2.40 17.92
N PRO A 212 5.79 3.49 17.15
CA PRO A 212 6.57 3.63 15.93
C PRO A 212 8.08 3.63 16.18
N ASP A 213 8.83 2.99 15.29
CA ASP A 213 10.30 3.04 15.24
C ASP A 213 10.75 4.27 14.44
N GLU A 214 11.48 5.18 15.07
CA GLU A 214 11.84 6.49 14.48
C GLU A 214 12.74 6.34 13.25
N ASP A 215 13.73 5.45 13.29
CA ASP A 215 14.61 5.15 12.14
C ASP A 215 13.80 4.62 10.95
N SER A 216 12.83 3.73 11.22
CA SER A 216 11.94 3.23 10.18
C SER A 216 11.05 4.32 9.61
N ILE A 217 10.57 5.28 10.40
CA ILE A 217 9.79 6.42 9.89
C ILE A 217 10.67 7.24 8.96
N GLU A 218 11.85 7.66 9.43
CA GLU A 218 12.76 8.51 8.67
C GLU A 218 13.14 7.86 7.33
N LEU A 219 13.46 6.56 7.35
CA LEU A 219 13.79 5.82 6.13
C LEU A 219 12.62 5.78 5.13
N ASN A 220 11.39 5.57 5.62
CA ASN A 220 10.21 5.51 4.75
C ASN A 220 9.88 6.89 4.16
N SER A 221 9.97 7.97 4.95
CA SER A 221 9.80 9.33 4.45
C SER A 221 10.86 9.68 3.40
N LYS A 222 12.12 9.24 3.59
CA LYS A 222 13.17 9.39 2.57
C LYS A 222 12.82 8.69 1.26
N TYR A 223 12.31 7.46 1.29
CA TYR A 223 11.89 6.76 0.06
C TYR A 223 10.76 7.49 -0.67
N ILE A 224 9.75 7.94 0.07
CA ILE A 224 8.61 8.67 -0.49
C ILE A 224 9.11 9.95 -1.16
N ASN A 225 9.87 10.78 -0.43
CA ASN A 225 10.34 12.07 -0.92
C ASN A 225 11.30 11.91 -2.11
N ALA A 226 12.22 10.94 -2.07
CA ALA A 226 13.11 10.67 -3.20
C ALA A 226 12.33 10.33 -4.48
N MET A 227 11.27 9.52 -4.38
CA MET A 227 10.43 9.19 -5.53
C MET A 227 9.61 10.38 -6.03
N CYS A 228 9.09 11.21 -5.12
CA CYS A 228 8.42 12.47 -5.46
C CYS A 228 9.37 13.44 -6.19
N ASP A 229 10.65 13.46 -5.82
CA ASP A 229 11.72 14.25 -6.45
C ASP A 229 12.19 13.68 -7.80
N GLY A 230 11.61 12.58 -8.28
CA GLY A 230 11.99 11.98 -9.57
C GLY A 230 13.06 10.89 -9.50
N LYS A 231 13.65 10.63 -8.33
CA LYS A 231 14.74 9.64 -8.16
C LYS A 231 14.18 8.22 -8.13
N LYS A 232 14.95 7.23 -8.61
CA LYS A 232 14.62 5.83 -8.34
C LYS A 232 15.12 5.42 -6.96
N ILE A 233 14.40 4.47 -6.38
CA ILE A 233 14.75 3.83 -5.12
C ILE A 233 14.85 2.30 -5.30
N ASP A 234 15.62 1.64 -4.46
CA ASP A 234 15.63 0.18 -4.30
C ASP A 234 15.45 -0.12 -2.81
N THR A 235 14.24 -0.56 -2.45
CA THR A 235 13.82 -0.78 -1.07
C THR A 235 14.49 -2.00 -0.44
N GLU A 236 14.86 -3.00 -1.24
CA GLU A 236 15.58 -4.20 -0.77
C GLU A 236 17.03 -3.88 -0.42
N LYS A 237 17.68 -3.04 -1.25
CA LYS A 237 19.08 -2.65 -1.04
C LYS A 237 19.25 -1.38 -0.21
N LYS A 238 18.17 -0.71 0.14
CA LYS A 238 18.15 0.61 0.79
C LYS A 238 18.95 1.67 0.01
N ILE A 239 18.84 1.63 -1.31
CA ILE A 239 19.56 2.53 -2.20
C ILE A 239 18.64 3.65 -2.68
N PHE A 240 19.16 4.87 -2.62
CA PHE A 240 18.61 6.06 -3.28
C PHE A 240 19.55 6.36 -4.46
N ASP A 241 19.05 6.68 -5.66
CA ASP A 241 19.90 6.93 -6.85
C ASP A 241 21.08 7.90 -6.60
N VAL A 242 20.97 8.80 -5.62
CA VAL A 242 22.05 9.70 -5.20
C VAL A 242 23.19 8.94 -4.50
N GLU A 243 22.88 8.03 -3.57
CA GLU A 243 23.88 7.23 -2.87
C GLU A 243 24.53 6.19 -3.78
N LYS A 244 23.80 5.67 -4.77
CA LYS A 244 24.36 4.77 -5.78
C LYS A 244 25.39 5.47 -6.65
N ALA A 245 25.05 6.65 -7.18
CA ALA A 245 25.99 7.43 -8.00
C ALA A 245 27.21 7.86 -7.18
N GLU A 246 27.03 8.25 -5.90
CA GLU A 246 28.14 8.57 -5.00
C GLU A 246 28.98 7.35 -4.62
N GLN A 247 28.38 6.17 -4.42
CA GLN A 247 29.09 4.93 -4.13
C GLN A 247 29.83 4.43 -5.36
N GLU A 248 29.21 4.44 -6.55
CA GLU A 248 29.84 4.08 -7.82
C GLU A 248 30.98 5.06 -8.16
N ALA A 249 30.83 6.36 -7.89
CA ALA A 249 31.90 7.35 -8.02
C ALA A 249 33.06 7.08 -7.03
N LYS A 250 32.75 6.82 -5.75
CA LYS A 250 33.77 6.48 -4.73
C LYS A 250 34.49 5.16 -5.02
N GLU A 251 33.79 4.17 -5.59
CA GLU A 251 34.37 2.90 -6.01
C GLU A 251 35.20 3.03 -7.29
N ALA A 252 34.80 3.90 -8.22
CA ALA A 252 35.58 4.23 -9.41
C ALA A 252 36.89 4.94 -9.03
N GLU A 253 36.85 5.93 -8.13
CA GLU A 253 38.04 6.63 -7.64
C GLU A 253 39.04 5.68 -6.95
N LYS A 254 38.55 4.70 -6.18
CA LYS A 254 39.39 3.66 -5.55
C LYS A 254 40.02 2.67 -6.53
N LYS A 255 39.52 2.55 -7.76
CA LYS A 255 40.09 1.68 -8.80
C LYS A 255 41.13 2.39 -9.67
N THR A 256 41.23 3.71 -9.56
CA THR A 256 42.19 4.55 -10.30
C THR A 256 43.41 5.01 -9.47
N ASN A 257 43.46 4.66 -8.19
CA ASN A 257 44.62 4.83 -7.29
C ASN A 257 45.22 3.47 -6.93
#